data_AF-A0A1B7X2K1-F1
#
_entry.id   AF-A0A1B7X2K1-F1
#
_cell.length_a   1.000
_cell.length_b   1.000
_cell.length_c   1.000
_cell.angle_alpha   90.00
_cell.angle_beta   90.00
_cell.angle_gamma   90.00
#
_symmetry.space_group_name_H-M   'P 1'
#
loop_
_entity.id
_entity.type
_entity.pdbx_description
1 polymer ?
#
loop_
_entity_poly.entity_id
_entity_poly.type
_entity_poly.pdbx_seq_one_letter_code
_entity_poly.pdbx_strand_id
1 'polypeptide(L)'
;MTIFINNNKTMKELAAKVFNYSGRKYKVVPQLNYCLNNYWDGGSKERCVLVNRENGEFHAPSDDTKNPFKVVAHKSFEIPKGYFIITHTISMGKDAGITFYVRPEEMPKDLASGDYDLTFEQKVVLSCFFSFKSSYAGIKDYRKSNGLALISSQEWDNAKASLIEAEYINARNAITTKGKNAALKFSFSSLHSEVKKQ
;
A
#
# COMPACT_ATOMS: atom_id res chain seq x y z
N MET A 1 7.44 -2.98 5.26
CA MET A 1 5.98 -3.16 5.51
C MET A 1 5.26 -1.90 5.06
N THR A 2 4.41 -1.96 4.03
CA THR A 2 3.62 -0.80 3.60
C THR A 2 2.44 -0.58 4.55
N ILE A 3 1.99 0.65 4.77
CA ILE A 3 0.79 0.94 5.56
C ILE A 3 -0.13 1.83 4.73
N PHE A 4 -1.35 1.38 4.48
CA PHE A 4 -2.36 2.18 3.79
C PHE A 4 -3.02 3.12 4.78
N ILE A 5 -3.23 4.36 4.36
CA ILE A 5 -3.86 5.39 5.17
C ILE A 5 -5.06 5.94 4.43
N ASN A 6 -6.14 6.18 5.18
CA ASN A 6 -7.28 6.92 4.69
C ASN A 6 -7.56 8.08 5.64
N ASN A 7 -8.02 9.20 5.08
CA ASN A 7 -8.51 10.35 5.83
C ASN A 7 -7.55 11.04 6.81
N ASN A 8 -6.23 10.86 6.69
CA ASN A 8 -5.28 11.69 7.44
C ASN A 8 -5.22 13.11 6.83
N LYS A 9 -5.68 14.12 7.59
CA LYS A 9 -5.78 15.52 7.14
C LYS A 9 -4.40 16.11 6.80
N THR A 10 -3.43 15.95 7.71
CA THR A 10 -2.07 16.50 7.55
C THR A 10 -1.39 15.96 6.28
N MET A 11 -1.50 14.65 6.02
CA MET A 11 -0.91 14.05 4.82
C MET A 11 -1.58 14.53 3.54
N LYS A 12 -2.90 14.73 3.54
CA LYS A 12 -3.63 15.29 2.40
C LYS A 12 -3.20 16.74 2.12
N GLU A 13 -3.09 17.56 3.16
CA GLU A 13 -2.65 18.95 3.05
C GLU A 13 -1.23 19.06 2.50
N LEU A 14 -0.32 18.23 2.99
CA LEU A 14 1.06 18.15 2.47
C LEU A 14 1.10 17.69 1.01
N ALA A 15 0.36 16.65 0.64
CA ALA A 15 0.32 16.16 -0.74
C ALA A 15 -0.31 17.18 -1.70
N ALA A 16 -1.34 17.91 -1.27
CA ALA A 16 -1.91 19.02 -2.01
C ALA A 16 -0.90 20.17 -2.17
N LYS A 17 -0.19 20.54 -1.10
CA LYS A 17 0.84 21.59 -1.13
C LYS A 17 2.00 21.27 -2.08
N VAL A 18 2.48 20.02 -2.07
CA VAL A 18 3.68 19.61 -2.81
C VAL A 18 3.39 19.25 -4.27
N PHE A 19 2.28 18.53 -4.53
CA PHE A 19 2.00 17.97 -5.86
C PHE A 19 0.66 18.41 -6.46
N ASN A 20 -0.09 19.29 -5.78
CA ASN A 20 -1.49 19.58 -6.13
C ASN A 20 -2.34 18.30 -6.25
N TYR A 21 -2.07 17.32 -5.37
CA TYR A 21 -2.71 16.02 -5.43
C TYR A 21 -4.10 16.05 -4.80
N SER A 22 -5.13 15.70 -5.58
CA SER A 22 -6.53 15.62 -5.14
C SER A 22 -7.05 14.19 -4.99
N GLY A 23 -6.20 13.20 -5.21
CA GLY A 23 -6.58 11.79 -5.14
C GLY A 23 -6.74 11.27 -3.72
N ARG A 24 -7.08 9.97 -3.62
CA ARG A 24 -7.45 9.30 -2.37
C ARG A 24 -6.47 8.20 -1.94
N LYS A 25 -5.39 8.00 -2.69
CA LYS A 25 -4.45 6.89 -2.49
C LYS A 25 -3.23 7.38 -1.71
N TYR A 26 -3.14 7.00 -0.45
CA TYR A 26 -2.04 7.35 0.44
C TYR A 26 -1.49 6.10 1.10
N LYS A 27 -0.16 5.97 1.13
CA LYS A 27 0.54 4.92 1.85
C LYS A 27 1.81 5.44 2.50
N VAL A 28 2.21 4.80 3.59
CA VAL A 28 3.49 5.06 4.27
C VAL A 28 4.34 3.81 4.18
N VAL A 29 5.63 3.98 3.92
CA VAL A 29 6.60 2.89 3.81
C VAL A 29 7.78 3.21 4.72
N PRO A 30 8.06 2.39 5.75
CA PRO A 30 9.27 2.50 6.54
C PRO A 30 10.45 2.10 5.66
N GLN A 31 11.36 3.03 5.43
CA GLN A 31 12.50 2.87 4.52
C GLN A 31 13.65 3.73 5.00
N LEU A 32 14.85 3.14 5.11
CA LEU A 32 16.04 3.85 5.55
C LEU A 32 16.77 4.53 4.39
N ASN A 33 16.89 3.82 3.26
CA ASN A 33 17.59 4.30 2.07
C ASN A 33 16.59 4.51 0.93
N TYR A 34 16.62 5.66 0.28
CA TYR A 34 15.79 5.98 -0.88
C TYR A 34 16.65 6.11 -2.13
N CYS A 35 16.23 5.46 -3.22
CA CYS A 35 16.84 5.61 -4.53
C CYS A 35 16.04 6.63 -5.34
N LEU A 36 16.71 7.67 -5.85
CA LEU A 36 16.07 8.62 -6.74
C LEU A 36 15.58 7.94 -8.01
N ASN A 37 14.40 8.36 -8.47
CA ASN A 37 13.83 7.94 -9.75
C ASN A 37 12.90 9.04 -10.30
N ASN A 38 13.44 10.24 -10.55
CA ASN A 38 12.64 11.43 -10.86
C ASN A 38 12.42 11.67 -12.37
N TYR A 39 12.30 10.60 -13.15
CA TYR A 39 12.20 10.66 -14.61
C TYR A 39 11.05 9.79 -15.15
N TRP A 40 10.76 9.91 -16.45
CA TRP A 40 9.82 9.03 -17.13
C TRP A 40 10.54 7.76 -17.61
N ASP A 41 9.97 6.60 -17.31
CA ASP A 41 10.45 5.31 -17.78
C ASP A 41 9.27 4.36 -18.05
N GLY A 42 9.21 3.80 -19.25
CA GLY A 42 8.18 2.82 -19.63
C GLY A 42 6.74 3.25 -19.34
N GLY A 43 6.40 4.53 -19.56
CA GLY A 43 5.06 5.06 -19.26
C GLY A 43 4.76 5.26 -17.77
N SER A 44 5.78 5.14 -16.92
CA SER A 44 5.73 5.41 -15.48
C SER A 44 6.60 6.60 -15.13
N LYS A 45 6.25 7.32 -14.06
CA LYS A 45 7.05 8.41 -13.51
C LYS A 45 6.86 8.47 -12.01
N GLU A 46 7.96 8.66 -11.31
CA GLU A 46 7.93 9.02 -9.91
C GLU A 46 8.43 10.47 -9.76
N ARG A 47 7.72 11.26 -8.96
CA ARG A 47 8.15 12.59 -8.54
C ARG A 47 8.42 12.52 -7.06
N CYS A 48 9.60 12.89 -6.62
CA CYS A 48 9.96 12.86 -5.21
C CYS A 48 10.27 14.26 -4.70
N VAL A 49 9.99 14.48 -3.41
CA VAL A 49 10.28 15.71 -2.69
C VAL A 49 10.67 15.34 -1.26
N LEU A 50 11.71 15.97 -0.73
CA LEU A 50 12.12 15.84 0.67
C LEU A 50 11.35 16.86 1.51
N VAL A 51 10.78 16.45 2.63
CA VAL A 51 9.95 17.31 3.50
C VAL A 51 10.45 17.23 4.93
N ASN A 52 10.63 18.38 5.57
CA ASN A 52 10.94 18.49 6.99
C ASN A 52 9.66 18.23 7.80
N ARG A 53 9.76 17.36 8.80
CA ARG A 53 8.63 16.90 9.62
C ARG A 53 8.05 17.98 10.53
N GLU A 54 8.86 18.92 11.01
CA GLU A 54 8.45 19.91 12.00
C GLU A 54 7.71 21.09 11.36
N ASN A 55 8.29 21.67 10.30
CA ASN A 55 7.78 22.90 9.69
C ASN A 55 7.06 22.68 8.35
N GLY A 56 7.10 21.47 7.78
CA GLY A 56 6.49 21.15 6.49
C GLY A 56 7.12 21.90 5.30
N GLU A 57 8.35 22.38 5.46
CA GLU A 57 9.20 22.88 4.39
C GLU A 57 9.61 21.73 3.48
N PHE A 58 9.70 22.00 2.18
CA PHE A 58 10.01 20.96 1.21
C PHE A 58 11.03 21.40 0.16
N HIS A 59 11.87 20.46 -0.24
CA HIS A 59 12.90 20.65 -1.26
C HIS A 59 12.74 19.62 -2.36
N ALA A 60 12.55 20.11 -3.58
CA ALA A 60 12.58 19.26 -4.76
C ALA A 60 14.03 18.88 -5.09
N PRO A 61 14.27 17.69 -5.66
CA PRO A 61 15.59 17.32 -6.16
C PRO A 61 15.99 18.23 -7.32
N SER A 62 17.31 18.33 -7.56
CA SER A 62 17.87 19.03 -8.72
C SER A 62 17.25 18.56 -10.04
N ASP A 63 17.11 19.46 -11.01
CA ASP A 63 16.60 19.16 -12.35
C ASP A 63 17.42 18.09 -13.08
N ASP A 64 18.69 17.92 -12.72
CA ASP A 64 19.55 16.87 -13.29
C ASP A 64 19.04 15.46 -13.00
N THR A 65 18.24 15.29 -11.94
CA THR A 65 17.61 14.00 -11.60
C THR A 65 16.50 13.59 -12.56
N LYS A 66 16.05 14.51 -13.43
CA LYS A 66 15.03 14.25 -14.46
C LYS A 66 15.59 13.54 -15.70
N ASN A 67 16.91 13.48 -15.84
CA ASN A 67 17.56 12.82 -16.96
C ASN A 67 18.08 11.43 -16.55
N PRO A 68 17.50 10.33 -17.07
CA PRO A 68 17.91 8.98 -16.70
C PRO A 68 19.35 8.62 -17.12
N PHE A 69 19.98 9.38 -18.01
CA PHE A 69 21.36 9.15 -18.43
C PHE A 69 22.39 9.77 -17.47
N LYS A 70 21.94 10.56 -16.47
CA LYS A 70 22.83 11.13 -15.46
C LYS A 70 22.91 10.22 -14.23
N VAL A 71 24.13 10.01 -13.72
CA VAL A 71 24.38 9.20 -12.52
C VAL A 71 23.57 9.68 -11.31
N VAL A 72 23.36 11.00 -11.19
CA VAL A 72 22.58 11.59 -10.08
C VAL A 72 21.13 11.13 -10.06
N ALA A 73 20.56 10.74 -11.20
CA ALA A 73 19.17 10.29 -11.30
C ALA A 73 18.94 8.91 -10.65
N HIS A 74 20.01 8.14 -10.41
CA HIS A 74 19.99 6.79 -9.82
C HIS A 74 20.63 6.75 -8.42
N LYS A 75 20.93 7.93 -7.85
CA LYS A 75 21.67 8.00 -6.60
C LYS A 75 20.76 7.53 -5.46
N SER A 76 21.28 6.61 -4.65
CA SER A 76 20.67 6.22 -3.38
C SER A 76 21.26 7.02 -2.22
N PHE A 77 20.43 7.38 -1.26
CA PHE A 77 20.83 8.09 -0.06
C PHE A 77 20.00 7.66 1.16
N GLU A 78 20.57 7.83 2.35
CA GLU A 78 19.85 7.61 3.59
C GLU A 78 18.89 8.77 3.87
N ILE A 79 17.64 8.47 4.23
CA ILE A 79 16.65 9.50 4.60
C ILE A 79 17.13 10.20 5.87
N PRO A 80 17.34 11.53 5.87
CA PRO A 80 17.78 12.25 7.05
C PRO A 80 16.77 12.16 8.21
N LYS A 81 17.26 12.18 9.46
CA LYS A 81 16.40 12.23 10.66
C LYS A 81 15.57 13.51 10.69
N GLY A 82 14.31 13.41 11.12
CA GLY A 82 13.38 14.54 11.09
C GLY A 82 12.82 14.87 9.70
N TYR A 83 13.12 14.06 8.68
CA TYR A 83 12.61 14.22 7.33
C TYR A 83 11.84 12.98 6.86
N PHE A 84 10.97 13.19 5.87
CA PHE A 84 10.37 12.13 5.08
C PHE A 84 10.40 12.49 3.61
N ILE A 85 10.32 11.49 2.75
CA ILE A 85 10.23 11.68 1.30
C ILE A 85 8.79 11.44 0.89
N ILE A 86 8.18 12.42 0.22
CA ILE A 86 6.88 12.22 -0.42
C ILE A 86 7.13 11.90 -1.89
N THR A 87 6.50 10.85 -2.39
CA THR A 87 6.54 10.54 -3.82
C THR A 87 5.15 10.43 -4.41
N HIS A 88 4.98 11.02 -5.59
CA HIS A 88 3.83 10.83 -6.44
C HIS A 88 4.20 9.92 -7.59
N THR A 89 3.55 8.77 -7.67
CA THR A 89 3.85 7.77 -8.70
C THR A 89 2.70 7.69 -9.71
N ILE A 90 3.04 7.83 -10.98
CA ILE A 90 2.22 7.42 -12.12
C ILE A 90 2.84 6.12 -12.62
N SER A 91 2.07 5.05 -12.71
CA SER A 91 2.54 3.76 -13.23
C SER A 91 1.70 3.36 -14.43
N MET A 92 2.34 3.17 -15.59
CA MET A 92 1.69 2.79 -16.84
C MET A 92 0.47 3.68 -17.18
N GLY A 93 0.65 5.00 -17.05
CA GLY A 93 -0.40 6.01 -17.26
C GLY A 93 -1.50 6.06 -16.19
N LYS A 94 -1.42 5.26 -15.12
CA LYS A 94 -2.40 5.26 -14.01
C LYS A 94 -1.81 5.92 -12.78
N ASP A 95 -2.59 6.79 -12.12
CA ASP A 95 -2.23 7.36 -10.83
C ASP A 95 -2.14 6.27 -9.76
N ALA A 96 -0.92 6.01 -9.28
CA ALA A 96 -0.66 5.06 -8.20
C ALA A 96 -0.75 5.73 -6.80
N GLY A 97 -0.87 7.06 -6.75
CA GLY A 97 -1.06 7.82 -5.53
C GLY A 97 0.23 8.29 -4.88
N ILE A 98 0.10 8.63 -3.60
CA ILE A 98 1.16 9.24 -2.80
C ILE A 98 1.76 8.21 -1.84
N THR A 99 3.07 8.16 -1.82
CA THR A 99 3.87 7.37 -0.88
C THR A 99 4.67 8.28 0.03
N PHE A 100 4.64 8.02 1.32
CA PHE A 100 5.50 8.69 2.30
C PHE A 100 6.54 7.68 2.77
N TYR A 101 7.81 7.94 2.48
CA TYR A 101 8.92 7.16 2.99
C TYR A 101 9.45 7.81 4.26
N VAL A 102 9.44 7.05 5.35
CA VAL A 102 9.83 7.51 6.69
C VAL A 102 10.88 6.55 7.24
N ARG A 103 11.84 7.04 8.02
CA ARG A 103 12.78 6.15 8.72
C ARG A 103 12.01 5.16 9.60
N PRO A 104 12.38 3.86 9.64
CA PRO A 104 11.67 2.87 10.43
C PRO A 104 11.54 3.23 11.92
N GLU A 105 12.57 3.85 12.48
CA GLU A 105 12.64 4.30 13.89
C GLU A 105 11.76 5.52 14.20
N GLU A 106 11.41 6.32 13.19
CA GLU A 106 10.57 7.51 13.33
C GLU A 106 9.11 7.26 12.89
N MET A 107 8.82 6.02 12.49
CA MET A 107 7.51 5.59 12.05
C MET A 107 6.49 5.75 13.18
N PRO A 108 5.34 6.41 12.96
CA PRO A 108 4.32 6.53 13.99
C PRO A 108 3.84 5.15 14.44
N LYS A 109 3.97 4.86 15.75
CA LYS A 109 3.60 3.57 16.33
C LYS A 109 2.11 3.26 16.16
N ASP A 110 1.26 4.28 16.16
CA ASP A 110 -0.19 4.15 15.97
C ASP A 110 -0.57 3.68 14.55
N LEU A 111 0.32 3.91 13.57
CA LEU A 111 0.16 3.37 12.22
C LEU A 111 0.70 1.95 12.12
N ALA A 112 1.68 1.60 12.96
CA ALA A 112 2.37 0.32 12.97
C ALA A 112 1.52 -0.75 13.67
N SER A 113 0.53 -1.26 12.94
CA SER A 113 -0.25 -2.49 13.20
C SER A 113 -1.07 -2.55 14.50
N GLY A 114 -2.39 -2.68 14.34
CA GLY A 114 -3.18 -3.38 15.35
C GLY A 114 -2.90 -4.89 15.28
N ASP A 115 -2.85 -5.55 16.42
CA ASP A 115 -2.98 -7.00 16.46
C ASP A 115 -4.40 -7.34 16.02
N TYR A 116 -4.51 -7.96 14.84
CA TYR A 116 -5.79 -8.38 14.30
C TYR A 116 -6.03 -9.82 14.72
N ASP A 117 -6.84 -10.01 15.75
CA ASP A 117 -7.34 -11.33 16.11
C ASP A 117 -8.32 -11.80 15.03
N LEU A 118 -7.79 -12.52 14.04
CA LEU A 118 -8.52 -13.01 12.87
C LEU A 118 -8.43 -14.52 12.81
N THR A 119 -9.57 -15.17 12.56
CA THR A 119 -9.64 -16.61 12.31
C THR A 119 -8.95 -16.97 10.98
N PHE A 120 -8.66 -18.25 10.78
CA PHE A 120 -8.07 -18.73 9.53
C PHE A 120 -8.95 -18.38 8.31
N GLU A 121 -10.27 -18.60 8.41
CA GLU A 121 -11.24 -18.34 7.35
C GLU A 121 -11.27 -16.83 6.99
N GLN A 122 -11.22 -15.97 8.00
CA GLN A 122 -11.17 -14.52 7.83
C GLN A 122 -9.88 -14.09 7.12
N LYS A 123 -8.73 -14.70 7.46
CA LYS A 123 -7.46 -14.45 6.77
C LYS A 123 -7.52 -14.87 5.31
N VAL A 124 -8.11 -16.03 5.01
CA VAL A 124 -8.31 -16.50 3.63
C VAL A 124 -9.17 -15.50 2.83
N VAL A 125 -10.32 -15.10 3.38
CA VAL A 125 -11.22 -14.14 2.71
C VAL A 125 -10.50 -12.81 2.46
N LEU A 126 -9.85 -12.22 3.47
CA LEU A 126 -9.13 -10.95 3.30
C LEU A 126 -7.99 -11.05 2.30
N SER A 127 -7.22 -12.14 2.33
CA SER A 127 -6.15 -12.35 1.36
C SER A 127 -6.69 -12.42 -0.07
N CYS A 128 -7.83 -13.09 -0.27
CA CYS A 128 -8.46 -13.14 -1.59
C CYS A 128 -8.99 -11.77 -2.05
N PHE A 129 -9.66 -11.02 -1.17
CA PHE A 129 -10.15 -9.67 -1.49
C PHE A 129 -9.02 -8.68 -1.78
N PHE A 130 -7.85 -8.89 -1.17
CA PHE A 130 -6.68 -8.06 -1.41
C PHE A 130 -5.95 -8.41 -2.72
N SER A 131 -5.86 -9.70 -3.06
CA SER A 131 -5.07 -10.18 -4.20
C SER A 131 -5.83 -10.31 -5.51
N PHE A 132 -7.11 -10.69 -5.47
CA PHE A 132 -7.89 -11.00 -6.66
C PHE A 132 -8.85 -9.87 -7.01
N LYS A 133 -8.95 -9.55 -8.31
CA LYS A 133 -10.07 -8.76 -8.83
C LYS A 133 -11.34 -9.61 -8.78
N SER A 134 -12.49 -9.00 -8.52
CA SER A 134 -13.81 -9.67 -8.48
C SER A 134 -14.17 -10.47 -9.74
N SER A 135 -13.51 -10.20 -10.87
CA SER A 135 -13.63 -10.93 -12.14
C SER A 135 -12.26 -11.21 -12.78
N TYR A 136 -11.32 -11.72 -11.99
CA TYR A 136 -9.99 -12.04 -12.51
C TYR A 136 -10.08 -13.05 -13.67
N ALA A 137 -9.40 -12.74 -14.78
CA ALA A 137 -9.46 -13.52 -16.03
C ALA A 137 -10.88 -13.73 -16.62
N GLY A 138 -11.87 -12.88 -16.27
CA GLY A 138 -13.25 -13.05 -16.72
C GLY A 138 -14.01 -14.18 -16.03
N ILE A 139 -13.41 -14.82 -15.03
CA ILE A 139 -13.99 -15.95 -14.30
C ILE A 139 -14.61 -15.44 -12.99
N LYS A 140 -15.89 -15.75 -12.77
CA LYS A 140 -16.54 -15.54 -11.47
C LYS A 140 -16.00 -16.55 -10.47
N ASP A 141 -15.80 -16.13 -9.22
CA ASP A 141 -15.26 -16.97 -8.16
C ASP A 141 -13.96 -17.70 -8.56
N TYR A 142 -13.01 -16.94 -9.12
CA TYR A 142 -11.72 -17.45 -9.61
C TYR A 142 -11.04 -18.47 -8.67
N ARG A 143 -11.17 -18.28 -7.35
CA ARG A 143 -10.68 -19.23 -6.34
C ARG A 143 -11.23 -20.66 -6.52
N LYS A 144 -12.53 -20.79 -6.76
CA LYS A 144 -13.22 -22.08 -6.88
C LYS A 144 -12.87 -22.74 -8.21
N SER A 145 -12.96 -21.97 -9.30
CA SER A 145 -12.72 -22.47 -10.65
C SER A 145 -11.29 -22.93 -10.90
N ASN A 146 -10.32 -22.48 -10.09
CA ASN A 146 -8.90 -22.85 -10.24
C ASN A 146 -8.37 -23.73 -9.10
N GLY A 147 -9.26 -24.33 -8.29
CA GLY A 147 -8.85 -25.22 -7.20
C GLY A 147 -8.04 -24.53 -6.09
N LEU A 148 -8.15 -23.21 -5.95
CA LEU A 148 -7.50 -22.39 -4.93
C LEU A 148 -8.40 -22.19 -3.69
N ALA A 149 -9.51 -22.92 -3.59
CA ALA A 149 -10.40 -22.83 -2.45
C ALA A 149 -9.76 -23.52 -1.23
N LEU A 150 -9.38 -22.72 -0.24
CA LEU A 150 -8.84 -23.21 1.05
C LEU A 150 -9.93 -23.50 2.10
N ILE A 151 -11.13 -22.98 1.88
CA ILE A 151 -12.30 -23.11 2.76
C ILE A 151 -13.56 -23.36 1.93
N SER A 152 -14.54 -24.01 2.54
CA SER A 152 -15.86 -24.30 1.97
C SER A 152 -16.63 -23.02 1.61
N SER A 153 -17.73 -23.17 0.87
CA SER A 153 -18.60 -22.02 0.56
C SER A 153 -19.26 -21.45 1.81
N GLN A 154 -19.67 -22.31 2.74
CA GLN A 154 -20.34 -21.88 3.97
C GLN A 154 -19.39 -21.09 4.89
N GLU A 155 -18.17 -21.61 5.10
CA GLU A 155 -17.13 -20.93 5.88
C GLU A 155 -16.77 -19.57 5.27
N TRP A 156 -16.70 -19.51 3.94
CA TRP A 156 -16.45 -18.27 3.22
C TRP A 156 -17.54 -17.23 3.46
N ASP A 157 -18.81 -17.60 3.31
CA ASP A 157 -19.92 -16.67 3.46
C ASP A 157 -20.05 -16.20 4.91
N ASN A 158 -19.85 -17.10 5.89
CA ASN A 158 -19.81 -16.76 7.31
C ASN A 158 -18.67 -15.79 7.63
N ALA A 159 -17.43 -16.13 7.25
CA ALA A 159 -16.27 -15.29 7.50
C ALA A 159 -16.39 -13.92 6.81
N LYS A 160 -16.92 -13.88 5.59
CA LYS A 160 -17.19 -12.65 4.86
C LYS A 160 -18.21 -11.78 5.59
N ALA A 161 -19.29 -12.35 6.11
CA ALA A 161 -20.28 -11.60 6.88
C ALA A 161 -19.66 -10.99 8.14
N SER A 162 -18.89 -11.76 8.91
CA SER A 162 -18.17 -11.24 10.09
C SER A 162 -17.16 -10.13 9.73
N LEU A 163 -16.47 -10.23 8.59
CA LEU A 163 -15.54 -9.19 8.14
C LEU A 163 -16.24 -7.91 7.68
N ILE A 164 -17.47 -8.00 7.19
CA ILE A 164 -18.30 -6.84 6.87
C ILE A 164 -18.76 -6.15 8.16
N GLU A 165 -19.23 -6.93 9.14
CA GLU A 165 -19.63 -6.43 10.46
C GLU A 165 -18.46 -5.75 11.19
N ALA A 166 -17.27 -6.34 11.13
CA ALA A 166 -16.06 -5.78 11.72
C ALA A 166 -15.36 -4.71 10.85
N GLU A 167 -15.99 -4.25 9.77
CA GLU A 167 -15.56 -3.15 8.88
C GLU A 167 -14.21 -3.38 8.17
N TYR A 168 -13.74 -4.61 8.03
CA TYR A 168 -12.59 -4.93 7.18
C TYR A 168 -12.99 -4.91 5.69
N ILE A 169 -14.26 -5.18 5.40
CA ILE A 169 -14.89 -5.10 4.08
C ILE A 169 -16.12 -4.21 4.22
N ASN A 170 -16.41 -3.36 3.23
CA ASN A 170 -17.63 -2.55 3.26
C ASN A 170 -18.84 -3.34 2.70
N ALA A 171 -20.06 -2.83 2.94
CA ALA A 171 -21.30 -3.44 2.43
C ALA A 171 -21.36 -3.59 0.89
N ARG A 172 -20.50 -2.87 0.15
CA ARG A 172 -20.39 -2.96 -1.32
C ARG A 172 -19.31 -3.95 -1.77
N ASN A 173 -18.82 -4.81 -0.87
CA ASN A 173 -17.78 -5.80 -1.13
C ASN A 173 -16.43 -5.20 -1.57
N ALA A 174 -16.07 -4.02 -1.07
CA ALA A 174 -14.74 -3.46 -1.25
C ALA A 174 -13.96 -3.51 0.07
N ILE A 175 -12.71 -3.96 0.00
CA ILE A 175 -11.80 -4.01 1.15
C ILE A 175 -11.48 -2.60 1.66
N THR A 176 -11.60 -2.39 2.97
CA THR A 176 -11.33 -1.10 3.62
C THR A 176 -9.82 -0.93 3.88
N THR A 177 -9.40 0.24 4.32
CA THR A 177 -8.00 0.47 4.73
C THR A 177 -7.60 -0.45 5.89
N LYS A 178 -8.52 -0.68 6.84
CA LYS A 178 -8.36 -1.64 7.93
C LYS A 178 -8.13 -3.06 7.37
N GLY A 179 -8.99 -3.49 6.43
CA GLY A 179 -8.83 -4.76 5.70
C GLY A 179 -7.49 -4.90 4.99
N LYS A 180 -7.07 -3.87 4.24
CA LYS A 180 -5.79 -3.88 3.52
C LYS A 180 -4.61 -4.01 4.47
N ASN A 181 -4.61 -3.26 5.58
CA ASN A 181 -3.52 -3.28 6.55
C ASN A 181 -3.45 -4.63 7.28
N ALA A 182 -4.59 -5.26 7.59
CA ALA A 182 -4.63 -6.60 8.14
C ALA A 182 -4.09 -7.64 7.16
N ALA A 183 -4.53 -7.58 5.90
CA ALA A 183 -4.11 -8.52 4.85
C ALA A 183 -2.60 -8.48 4.55
N LEU A 184 -1.89 -7.41 4.88
CA LEU A 184 -0.43 -7.33 4.69
C LEU A 184 0.39 -8.22 5.64
N LYS A 185 -0.22 -8.73 6.72
CA LYS A 185 0.47 -9.57 7.72
C LYS A 185 0.57 -11.04 7.31
N PHE A 186 -0.16 -11.46 6.28
CA PHE A 186 -0.19 -12.83 5.80
C PHE A 186 -0.24 -12.83 4.27
N SER A 187 0.18 -13.94 3.64
CA SER A 187 0.08 -14.10 2.19
C SER A 187 -0.82 -15.27 1.84
N PHE A 188 -1.49 -15.19 0.70
CA PHE A 188 -2.29 -16.30 0.19
C PHE A 188 -1.46 -17.58 0.07
N SER A 189 -0.19 -17.46 -0.35
CA SER A 189 0.73 -18.59 -0.43
C SER A 189 1.03 -19.20 0.94
N SER A 190 1.26 -18.39 1.98
CA SER A 190 1.48 -18.89 3.34
C SER A 190 0.28 -19.67 3.88
N LEU A 191 -0.93 -19.15 3.67
CA LEU A 191 -2.18 -19.81 4.07
C LEU A 191 -2.40 -21.14 3.32
N HIS A 192 -2.04 -21.18 2.03
CA HIS A 192 -2.14 -22.39 1.24
C HIS A 192 -1.17 -23.48 1.71
N SER A 193 0.01 -23.10 2.19
CA SER A 193 0.98 -24.04 2.76
C SER A 193 0.54 -24.61 4.10
N GLU A 194 -0.21 -23.86 4.91
CA GLU A 194 -0.75 -24.33 6.21
C GLU A 194 -1.75 -25.49 6.01
N VAL A 195 -2.63 -25.38 5.02
CA VAL A 195 -3.61 -26.44 4.70
C VAL A 195 -2.94 -27.72 4.20
N LYS A 196 -1.82 -27.63 3.47
CA LYS A 196 -1.09 -28.82 2.98
C LYS A 196 -0.33 -29.60 4.06
N LYS A 197 -0.18 -29.03 5.26
CA LYS A 197 0.52 -29.66 6.38
C LYS A 197 -0.42 -30.40 7.34
N GLN A 198 -1.73 -30.21 7.18
CA GLN A 198 -2.78 -30.97 7.86
C GLN A 198 -3.14 -32.20 7.03
#